data_AF-A0A418LYQ6-F1
#
_entry.id   AF-A0A418LYQ6-F1
#
_cell.length_a   1.000
_cell.length_b   1.000
_cell.length_c   1.000
_cell.angle_alpha   90.00
_cell.angle_beta   90.00
_cell.angle_gamma   90.00
#
_symmetry.space_group_name_H-M   'P 1'
#
loop_
_entity.id
_entity.type
_entity.pdbx_description
1 polymer ?
#
loop_
_entity_poly.entity_id
_entity_poly.type
_entity_poly.pdbx_seq_one_letter_code
_entity_poly.pdbx_strand_id
1 'polypeptide(L)'
;MQVKGSLSLKNLHNCVELTSAGLLLQWWFPHLPVYVAIIIFGTLLFGLNVFSVKGFGETEFWFAGIKVIVILLFILIGLGAMFGIVPMKGAQAPGLSHFFDHGLFPNGALPVLLTMIAVNFSYQGTELVGIATGESMNPHQTIPRAINNVIWRTLLFFVMAILVLSALIPWQQAGVSESPFVRVMSEIGIPYAASRMLWAMSGDGMAMSWLHRVNRRGAPLNALMLNLPMAKVREF
;
A
#
# COMPACT_ATOMS: atom_id res chain seq x y z
N MET A 1 23.69 -25.76 8.59
CA MET A 1 22.28 -25.89 9.06
C MET A 1 21.43 -24.63 8.88
N GLN A 2 22.03 -23.42 8.89
CA GLN A 2 21.34 -22.12 8.72
C GLN A 2 20.65 -21.91 7.34
N VAL A 3 21.14 -22.53 6.27
CA VAL A 3 20.62 -22.34 4.89
C VAL A 3 19.24 -23.00 4.68
N LYS A 4 18.91 -24.08 5.40
CA LYS A 4 17.63 -24.78 5.25
C LYS A 4 16.46 -24.01 5.90
N GLY A 5 16.73 -23.30 7.00
CA GLY A 5 15.75 -22.46 7.69
C GLY A 5 15.39 -21.20 6.89
N SER A 6 16.38 -20.55 6.26
CA SER A 6 16.13 -19.37 5.43
C SER A 6 15.40 -19.70 4.12
N LEU A 7 15.64 -20.86 3.51
CA LEU A 7 14.86 -21.34 2.36
C LEU A 7 13.39 -21.61 2.71
N SER A 8 13.14 -22.24 3.86
CA SER A 8 11.77 -22.58 4.28
C SER A 8 10.92 -21.33 4.58
N LEU A 9 11.52 -20.29 5.17
CA LEU A 9 10.85 -19.02 5.45
C LEU A 9 10.57 -18.22 4.17
N LYS A 10 11.53 -18.16 3.24
CA LYS A 10 11.33 -17.52 1.92
C LYS A 10 10.21 -18.17 1.12
N ASN A 11 10.13 -19.50 1.14
CA ASN A 11 9.06 -20.22 0.45
C ASN A 11 7.69 -19.91 1.07
N LEU A 12 7.61 -19.80 2.40
CA LEU A 12 6.37 -19.44 3.09
C LEU A 12 5.93 -18.00 2.76
N HIS A 13 6.88 -17.07 2.71
CA HIS A 13 6.62 -15.67 2.35
C HIS A 13 6.06 -15.55 0.93
N ASN A 14 6.69 -16.22 -0.04
CA ASN A 14 6.20 -16.25 -1.42
C ASN A 14 4.79 -16.86 -1.52
N CYS A 15 4.45 -17.86 -0.70
CA CYS A 15 3.10 -18.41 -0.65
C CYS A 15 2.08 -17.38 -0.15
N VAL A 16 2.42 -16.57 0.86
CA VAL A 16 1.55 -15.49 1.37
C VAL A 16 1.39 -14.38 0.34
N GLU A 17 2.46 -13.98 -0.35
CA GLU A 17 2.41 -12.98 -1.41
C GLU A 17 1.55 -13.43 -2.59
N LEU A 18 1.75 -14.67 -3.06
CA LEU A 18 0.94 -15.25 -4.14
C LEU A 18 -0.53 -15.39 -3.73
N THR A 19 -0.80 -15.79 -2.50
CA THR A 19 -2.17 -15.89 -1.97
C THR A 19 -2.82 -14.50 -1.90
N SER A 20 -2.07 -13.49 -1.45
CA SER A 20 -2.53 -12.11 -1.39
C SER A 20 -2.81 -11.56 -2.79
N ALA A 21 -1.93 -11.83 -3.77
CA ALA A 21 -2.15 -11.48 -5.17
C ALA A 21 -3.37 -12.21 -5.76
N GLY A 22 -3.58 -13.48 -5.41
CA GLY A 22 -4.76 -14.26 -5.80
C GLY A 22 -6.05 -13.71 -5.22
N LEU A 23 -6.07 -13.33 -3.94
CA LEU A 23 -7.21 -12.69 -3.27
C LEU A 23 -7.50 -11.30 -3.86
N LEU A 24 -6.45 -10.53 -4.20
CA LEU A 24 -6.60 -9.26 -4.90
C LEU A 24 -7.22 -9.46 -6.28
N LEU A 25 -6.81 -10.48 -7.04
CA LEU A 25 -7.39 -10.76 -8.36
C LEU A 25 -8.89 -11.08 -8.31
N GLN A 26 -9.38 -11.65 -7.21
CA GLN A 26 -10.82 -11.85 -7.03
C GLN A 26 -11.61 -10.54 -6.97
N TRP A 27 -10.97 -9.40 -6.66
CA TRP A 27 -11.63 -8.09 -6.71
C TRP A 27 -11.99 -7.69 -8.15
N TRP A 28 -11.22 -8.15 -9.14
CA TRP A 28 -11.50 -7.93 -10.57
C TRP A 28 -12.25 -9.09 -11.22
N PHE A 29 -12.01 -10.32 -10.76
CA PHE A 29 -12.60 -11.55 -11.27
C PHE A 29 -13.22 -12.37 -10.12
N PRO A 30 -14.40 -12.01 -9.60
CA PRO A 30 -14.98 -12.64 -8.41
C PRO A 30 -15.29 -14.13 -8.58
N HIS A 31 -15.57 -14.54 -9.81
CA HIS A 31 -15.85 -15.94 -10.15
C HIS A 31 -14.58 -16.79 -10.37
N LEU A 32 -13.39 -16.16 -10.38
CA LEU A 32 -12.14 -16.89 -10.53
C LEU A 32 -11.73 -17.51 -9.19
N PRO A 33 -11.56 -18.83 -9.09
CA PRO A 33 -11.09 -19.46 -7.87
C PRO A 33 -9.68 -18.98 -7.51
N VAL A 34 -9.44 -18.69 -6.23
CA VAL A 34 -8.14 -18.17 -5.74
C VAL A 34 -6.97 -19.04 -6.19
N TYR A 35 -7.11 -20.36 -6.13
CA TYR A 35 -6.03 -21.28 -6.50
C TYR A 35 -5.64 -21.18 -7.98
N VAL A 36 -6.60 -20.91 -8.88
CA VAL A 36 -6.33 -20.69 -10.31
C VAL A 36 -5.56 -19.38 -10.49
N ALA A 37 -5.98 -18.33 -9.79
CA ALA A 37 -5.27 -17.04 -9.81
C ALA A 37 -3.82 -17.17 -9.30
N ILE A 38 -3.60 -17.92 -8.21
CA ILE A 38 -2.27 -18.23 -7.66
C ILE A 38 -1.41 -18.96 -8.69
N ILE A 39 -1.94 -19.99 -9.36
CA ILE A 39 -1.20 -20.77 -10.36
C ILE A 39 -0.82 -19.90 -11.57
N ILE A 40 -1.74 -19.09 -12.07
CA ILE A 40 -1.48 -18.18 -13.20
C ILE A 40 -0.39 -17.16 -12.82
N PHE A 41 -0.55 -16.50 -11.67
CA PHE A 41 0.37 -15.47 -11.21
C PHE A 41 1.76 -16.05 -10.89
N GLY A 42 1.80 -17.21 -10.25
CA GLY A 42 3.04 -17.94 -9.96
C GLY A 42 3.77 -18.36 -11.24
N THR A 43 3.05 -18.87 -12.25
CA THR A 43 3.64 -19.24 -13.54
C THR A 43 4.18 -18.02 -14.29
N LEU A 44 3.44 -16.91 -14.26
CA LEU A 44 3.87 -15.65 -14.88
C LEU A 44 5.13 -15.08 -14.20
N LEU A 45 5.14 -15.02 -12.86
CA LEU A 45 6.29 -14.55 -12.09
C LEU A 45 7.50 -15.45 -12.29
N PHE A 46 7.30 -16.77 -12.33
CA PHE A 46 8.37 -17.72 -12.63
C PHE A 46 8.92 -17.49 -14.06
N GLY A 47 8.05 -17.32 -15.05
CA GLY A 47 8.44 -17.00 -16.42
C GLY A 47 9.26 -15.71 -16.50
N LEU A 48 8.80 -14.62 -15.89
CA LEU A 48 9.53 -13.35 -15.85
C LEU A 48 10.91 -13.48 -15.20
N ASN A 49 11.01 -14.24 -14.10
CA ASN A 49 12.28 -14.52 -13.43
C ASN A 49 13.27 -15.28 -14.30
N VAL A 50 12.80 -16.20 -15.14
CA VAL A 50 13.65 -17.00 -16.04
C VAL A 50 14.15 -16.17 -17.23
N PHE A 51 13.36 -15.21 -17.74
CA PHE A 51 13.69 -14.48 -18.97
C PHE A 51 14.42 -13.15 -18.76
N SER A 52 14.28 -12.45 -17.64
CA SER A 52 14.97 -11.17 -17.44
C SER A 52 15.06 -10.73 -15.97
N VAL A 53 16.13 -11.15 -15.29
CA VAL A 53 16.47 -10.64 -13.93
C VAL A 53 16.67 -9.11 -13.94
N LYS A 54 17.19 -8.57 -15.05
CA LYS A 54 17.41 -7.12 -15.21
C LYS A 54 16.09 -6.35 -15.38
N GLY A 55 15.14 -6.88 -16.15
CA GLY A 55 13.82 -6.27 -16.34
C GLY A 55 12.97 -6.28 -15.07
N PHE A 56 13.12 -7.30 -14.22
CA PHE A 56 12.47 -7.34 -12.91
C PHE A 56 12.95 -6.20 -12.01
N GLY A 57 14.27 -6.00 -11.90
CA GLY A 57 14.85 -4.93 -11.07
C GLY A 57 14.46 -3.52 -11.54
N GLU A 58 14.43 -3.27 -12.84
CA GLU A 58 13.95 -1.99 -13.39
C GLU A 58 12.46 -1.77 -13.06
N THR A 59 11.63 -2.80 -13.23
CA THR A 59 10.19 -2.75 -12.94
C THR A 59 9.93 -2.48 -11.45
N GLU A 60 10.63 -3.17 -10.57
CA GLU A 60 10.54 -2.98 -9.12
C GLU A 60 10.95 -1.57 -8.70
N PHE A 61 12.02 -1.03 -9.30
CA PHE A 61 12.46 0.34 -9.05
C PHE A 61 11.37 1.36 -9.41
N TRP A 62 10.76 1.25 -10.60
CA TRP A 62 9.67 2.13 -11.01
C TRP A 62 8.46 1.99 -10.06
N PHE A 63 8.00 0.77 -9.78
CA PHE A 63 6.87 0.55 -8.86
C PHE A 63 7.14 1.04 -7.43
N ALA A 64 8.38 0.95 -6.95
CA ALA A 64 8.76 1.52 -5.65
C ALA A 64 8.66 3.05 -5.64
N GLY A 65 9.07 3.71 -6.73
CA GLY A 65 8.90 5.16 -6.90
C GLY A 65 7.43 5.57 -6.85
N ILE A 66 6.56 4.82 -7.55
CA ILE A 66 5.11 5.04 -7.54
C ILE A 66 4.56 5.01 -6.11
N LYS A 67 4.91 3.98 -5.33
CA LYS A 67 4.44 3.82 -3.95
C LYS A 67 4.77 5.03 -3.08
N VAL A 68 5.98 5.56 -3.20
CA VAL A 68 6.42 6.73 -2.41
C VAL A 68 5.61 7.97 -2.76
N ILE A 69 5.40 8.25 -4.05
CA ILE A 69 4.63 9.42 -4.51
C ILE A 69 3.18 9.35 -4.00
N VAL A 70 2.56 8.18 -4.08
CA VAL A 70 1.18 7.98 -3.61
C VAL A 70 1.05 8.24 -2.12
N ILE A 71 1.99 7.73 -1.31
CA ILE A 71 1.98 7.96 0.15
C ILE A 71 2.20 9.43 0.47
N LEU A 72 3.14 10.10 -0.20
CA LEU A 72 3.40 11.53 0.00
C LEU A 72 2.16 12.38 -0.31
N LEU A 73 1.53 12.15 -1.46
CA LEU A 73 0.30 12.85 -1.84
C LEU A 73 -0.83 12.61 -0.84
N PHE A 74 -1.00 11.36 -0.38
CA PHE A 74 -1.97 11.05 0.66
C PHE A 74 -1.71 11.84 1.94
N ILE A 75 -0.47 11.87 2.41
CA ILE A 75 -0.09 12.61 3.63
C ILE A 75 -0.35 14.11 3.46
N LEU A 76 0.05 14.71 2.33
CA LEU A 76 -0.14 16.14 2.09
C LEU A 76 -1.62 16.52 2.03
N ILE A 77 -2.43 15.75 1.28
CA ILE A 77 -3.87 15.99 1.16
C ILE A 77 -4.57 15.76 2.50
N GLY A 78 -4.22 14.69 3.21
CA GLY A 78 -4.81 14.36 4.49
C GLY A 78 -4.45 15.35 5.61
N LEU A 79 -3.21 15.85 5.65
CA LEU A 79 -2.84 16.96 6.55
C LEU A 79 -3.61 18.24 6.19
N GLY A 80 -3.76 18.52 4.89
CA GLY A 80 -4.60 19.62 4.43
C GLY A 80 -6.06 19.50 4.91
N ALA A 81 -6.62 18.29 4.88
CA ALA A 81 -7.96 18.02 5.39
C ALA A 81 -8.04 18.11 6.92
N MET A 82 -7.01 17.61 7.61
CA MET A 82 -6.89 17.64 9.07
C MET A 82 -6.90 19.07 9.62
N PHE A 83 -6.23 20.01 8.94
CA PHE A 83 -6.18 21.42 9.34
C PHE A 83 -7.22 22.32 8.63
N GLY A 84 -8.12 21.74 7.82
CA GLY A 84 -9.21 22.48 7.17
C GLY A 84 -8.80 23.30 5.94
N ILE A 85 -7.59 23.12 5.42
CA ILE A 85 -7.16 23.67 4.12
C ILE A 85 -7.90 22.98 2.98
N VAL A 86 -8.16 21.68 3.12
CA VAL A 86 -8.91 20.88 2.16
C VAL A 86 -10.31 20.59 2.72
N PRO A 87 -11.39 20.97 2.02
CA PRO A 87 -12.75 20.75 2.51
C PRO A 87 -13.11 19.26 2.49
N MET A 88 -13.71 18.78 3.58
CA MET A 88 -14.31 17.45 3.66
C MET A 88 -15.84 17.55 3.59
N LYS A 89 -16.50 16.54 3.02
CA LYS A 89 -17.95 16.50 2.90
C LYS A 89 -18.62 16.56 4.29
N GLY A 90 -19.25 17.68 4.60
CA GLY A 90 -20.18 17.82 5.72
C GLY A 90 -19.56 17.88 7.12
N ALA A 91 -18.24 18.02 7.26
CA ALA A 91 -17.56 18.08 8.56
C ALA A 91 -16.59 19.27 8.65
N GLN A 92 -16.56 19.92 9.81
CA GLN A 92 -15.44 20.80 10.17
C GLN A 92 -14.16 19.99 10.32
N ALA A 93 -13.01 20.64 10.10
CA ALA A 93 -11.71 20.00 10.20
C ALA A 93 -11.54 19.34 11.59
N PRO A 94 -11.34 18.01 11.67
CA PRO A 94 -11.27 17.31 12.95
C PRO A 94 -9.99 17.65 13.73
N GLY A 95 -8.94 18.14 13.07
CA GLY A 95 -7.69 18.49 13.72
C GLY A 95 -7.12 17.28 14.48
N LEU A 96 -6.92 17.45 15.79
CA LEU A 96 -6.41 16.42 16.68
C LEU A 96 -7.50 15.78 17.57
N SER A 97 -8.78 16.12 17.40
CA SER A 97 -9.84 15.73 18.34
C SER A 97 -9.93 14.20 18.47
N HIS A 98 -9.93 13.48 17.34
CA HIS A 98 -10.05 12.01 17.31
C HIS A 98 -8.95 11.26 18.07
N PHE A 99 -7.79 11.88 18.35
CA PHE A 99 -6.74 11.25 19.16
C PHE A 99 -7.04 11.23 20.66
N PHE A 100 -7.75 12.25 21.16
CA PHE A 100 -7.86 12.50 22.59
C PHE A 100 -9.29 12.44 23.12
N ASP A 101 -10.30 12.52 22.25
CA ASP A 101 -11.72 12.59 22.64
C ASP A 101 -12.19 11.38 23.48
N HIS A 102 -11.57 10.20 23.32
CA HIS A 102 -11.95 8.97 24.02
C HIS A 102 -10.80 8.41 24.89
N GLY A 103 -9.77 9.22 25.16
CA GLY A 103 -8.51 8.76 25.76
C GLY A 103 -7.66 7.92 24.80
N LEU A 104 -6.41 7.63 25.20
CA LEU A 104 -5.44 6.93 24.34
C LEU A 104 -5.76 5.44 24.14
N PHE A 105 -6.48 4.83 25.08
CA PHE A 105 -6.77 3.39 25.08
C PHE A 105 -8.25 3.11 25.36
N PRO A 106 -9.18 3.53 24.48
CA PRO A 106 -10.62 3.41 24.71
C PRO A 106 -11.08 1.96 24.86
N ASN A 107 -10.38 1.01 24.24
CA ASN A 107 -10.65 -0.43 24.33
C ASN A 107 -9.69 -1.17 25.28
N GLY A 108 -8.93 -0.44 26.11
CA GLY A 108 -7.90 -0.99 27.00
C GLY A 108 -6.56 -1.30 26.31
N ALA A 109 -5.62 -1.87 27.06
CA ALA A 109 -4.26 -2.14 26.58
C ALA A 109 -4.14 -3.43 25.73
N LEU A 110 -5.08 -4.38 25.86
CA LEU A 110 -5.03 -5.65 25.14
C LEU A 110 -5.10 -5.48 23.61
N PRO A 111 -6.00 -4.66 23.04
CA PRO A 111 -6.00 -4.38 21.60
C PRO A 111 -4.69 -3.78 21.09
N VAL A 112 -3.98 -3.00 21.91
CA VAL A 112 -2.66 -2.46 21.56
C VAL A 112 -1.63 -3.59 21.42
N LEU A 113 -1.64 -4.55 22.35
CA LEU A 113 -0.77 -5.71 22.26
C LEU A 113 -1.10 -6.56 21.03
N LEU A 114 -2.38 -6.77 20.73
CA LEU A 114 -2.82 -7.52 19.54
C LEU A 114 -2.42 -6.81 18.24
N THR A 115 -2.53 -5.48 18.16
CA THR A 115 -2.10 -4.72 16.99
C THR A 115 -0.58 -4.70 16.86
N MET A 116 0.18 -4.65 17.96
CA MET A 116 1.65 -4.79 17.92
C MET A 116 2.06 -6.13 17.29
N ILE A 117 1.36 -7.23 17.60
CA ILE A 117 1.61 -8.54 16.97
C ILE A 117 1.33 -8.46 15.47
N ALA A 118 0.18 -7.93 15.06
CA ALA A 118 -0.17 -7.80 13.63
C ALA A 118 0.81 -6.90 12.86
N VAL A 119 1.25 -5.80 13.46
CA VAL A 119 2.28 -4.90 12.92
C VAL A 119 3.61 -5.65 12.78
N ASN A 120 4.03 -6.43 13.78
CA ASN A 120 5.25 -7.23 13.71
C ASN A 120 5.24 -8.18 12.50
N PHE A 121 4.14 -8.91 12.30
CA PHE A 121 3.98 -9.78 11.12
C PHE A 121 3.97 -9.01 9.79
N SER A 122 3.46 -7.78 9.78
CA SER A 122 3.42 -6.94 8.57
C SER A 122 4.80 -6.42 8.15
N TYR A 123 5.79 -6.42 9.04
CA TYR A 123 7.18 -6.02 8.75
C TYR A 123 8.14 -7.18 8.54
N GLN A 124 7.62 -8.41 8.49
CA GLN A 124 8.40 -9.59 8.16
C GLN A 124 8.87 -9.51 6.70
N GLY A 125 10.15 -9.76 6.45
CA GLY A 125 10.81 -9.59 5.15
C GLY A 125 11.76 -8.39 5.09
N THR A 126 11.71 -7.47 6.06
CA THR A 126 12.70 -6.38 6.15
C THR A 126 14.11 -6.89 6.48
N GLU A 127 14.22 -8.08 7.07
CA GLU A 127 15.46 -8.79 7.30
C GLU A 127 16.18 -9.21 6.01
N LEU A 128 15.47 -9.39 4.88
CA LEU A 128 16.10 -9.73 3.59
C LEU A 128 17.04 -8.62 3.12
N VAL A 129 16.73 -7.36 3.42
CA VAL A 129 17.60 -6.22 3.10
C VAL A 129 18.93 -6.35 3.84
N GLY A 130 18.91 -6.79 5.10
CA GLY A 130 20.10 -7.04 5.90
C GLY A 130 20.94 -8.20 5.36
N ILE A 131 20.31 -9.29 4.92
CA ILE A 131 20.99 -10.45 4.35
C ILE A 131 21.65 -10.08 3.01
N ALA A 132 20.91 -9.45 2.10
CA ALA A 132 21.41 -9.07 0.78
C ALA A 132 22.54 -8.02 0.87
N THR A 133 22.42 -7.06 1.78
CA THR A 133 23.49 -6.08 2.02
C THR A 133 24.70 -6.67 2.76
N GLY A 134 24.50 -7.79 3.47
CA GLY A 134 25.57 -8.59 4.06
C GLY A 134 26.50 -9.26 3.06
N GLU A 135 26.04 -9.48 1.84
CA GLU A 135 26.83 -10.02 0.73
C GLU A 135 27.52 -8.90 -0.10
N SER A 136 27.37 -7.63 0.29
CA SER A 136 27.99 -6.50 -0.41
C SER A 136 29.50 -6.38 -0.16
N MET A 137 30.22 -5.64 -1.02
CA MET A 137 31.67 -5.46 -0.92
C MET A 137 32.15 -4.85 0.41
N ASN A 138 31.29 -4.11 1.13
CA ASN A 138 31.61 -3.45 2.41
C ASN A 138 30.50 -3.59 3.47
N PRO A 139 30.19 -4.81 3.96
CA PRO A 139 29.02 -5.07 4.80
C PRO A 139 29.00 -4.24 6.09
N HIS A 140 30.17 -4.00 6.67
CA HIS A 140 30.34 -3.25 7.92
C HIS A 140 29.79 -1.81 7.85
N GLN A 141 29.76 -1.20 6.65
CA GLN A 141 29.17 0.13 6.44
C GLN A 141 27.80 0.04 5.78
N THR A 142 27.58 -0.93 4.89
CA THR A 142 26.33 -1.06 4.13
C THR A 142 25.17 -1.53 5.01
N ILE A 143 25.39 -2.49 5.92
CA ILE A 143 24.32 -3.06 6.77
C ILE A 143 23.72 -1.98 7.69
N PRO A 144 24.49 -1.22 8.51
CA PRO A 144 23.90 -0.23 9.41
C PRO A 144 23.17 0.89 8.66
N ARG A 145 23.71 1.32 7.51
CA ARG A 145 23.07 2.32 6.65
C ARG A 145 21.74 1.82 6.08
N ALA A 146 21.70 0.59 5.59
CA ALA A 146 20.49 0.01 5.03
C ALA A 146 19.40 -0.17 6.10
N ILE A 147 19.76 -0.66 7.28
CA ILE A 147 18.84 -0.78 8.43
C ILE A 147 18.27 0.58 8.82
N ASN A 148 19.13 1.58 9.03
CA ASN A 148 18.68 2.92 9.39
C ASN A 148 17.78 3.54 8.31
N ASN A 149 18.09 3.32 7.03
CA ASN A 149 17.25 3.79 5.93
C ASN A 149 15.86 3.14 5.93
N VAL A 150 15.76 1.84 6.24
CA VAL A 150 14.47 1.15 6.36
C VAL A 150 13.67 1.70 7.54
N ILE A 151 14.32 1.89 8.70
CA ILE A 151 13.67 2.41 9.91
C ILE A 151 13.15 3.83 9.68
N TRP A 152 14.00 4.76 9.24
CA TRP A 152 13.60 6.15 9.02
C TRP A 152 12.50 6.28 7.98
N ARG A 153 12.58 5.53 6.88
CA ARG A 153 11.54 5.54 5.84
C ARG A 153 10.21 5.01 6.38
N THR A 154 10.25 3.97 7.19
CA THR A 154 9.06 3.38 7.81
C THR A 154 8.44 4.37 8.80
N LEU A 155 9.24 4.95 9.69
CA LEU A 155 8.77 5.99 10.62
C LEU A 155 8.20 7.20 9.87
N LEU A 156 8.85 7.64 8.80
CA LEU A 156 8.39 8.79 8.03
C LEU A 156 7.05 8.51 7.32
N PHE A 157 6.97 7.47 6.50
CA PHE A 157 5.81 7.28 5.63
C PHE A 157 4.65 6.56 6.31
N PHE A 158 4.94 5.47 7.03
CA PHE A 158 3.89 4.65 7.62
C PHE A 158 3.26 5.32 8.84
N VAL A 159 4.09 5.81 9.78
CA VAL A 159 3.57 6.46 10.99
C VAL A 159 2.82 7.74 10.64
N MET A 160 3.35 8.59 9.75
CA MET A 160 2.61 9.79 9.32
C MET A 160 1.29 9.43 8.63
N ALA A 161 1.25 8.43 7.76
CA ALA A 161 0.01 8.01 7.12
C ALA A 161 -1.02 7.50 8.14
N ILE A 162 -0.60 6.72 9.15
CA ILE A 162 -1.49 6.26 10.22
C ILE A 162 -1.97 7.41 11.10
N LEU A 163 -1.10 8.37 11.42
CA LEU A 163 -1.49 9.56 12.18
C LEU A 163 -2.56 10.35 11.42
N VAL A 164 -2.35 10.59 10.13
CA VAL A 164 -3.33 11.26 9.28
C VAL A 164 -4.64 10.48 9.22
N LEU A 165 -4.61 9.16 9.04
CA LEU A 165 -5.82 8.32 9.05
C LEU A 165 -6.57 8.41 10.37
N SER A 166 -5.85 8.35 11.50
CA SER A 166 -6.42 8.38 12.85
C SER A 166 -7.00 9.75 13.18
N ALA A 167 -6.42 10.82 12.64
CA ALA A 167 -6.95 12.18 12.77
C ALA A 167 -8.27 12.36 12.01
N LEU A 168 -8.36 11.77 10.82
CA LEU A 168 -9.48 12.00 9.90
C LEU A 168 -10.67 11.06 10.14
N ILE A 169 -10.42 9.80 10.47
CA ILE A 169 -11.47 8.79 10.64
C ILE A 169 -11.63 8.45 12.13
N PRO A 170 -12.85 8.61 12.71
CA PRO A 170 -13.13 8.14 14.06
C PRO A 170 -12.85 6.64 14.19
N TRP A 171 -12.20 6.22 15.27
CA TRP A 171 -11.77 4.83 15.45
C TRP A 171 -12.91 3.81 15.39
N GLN A 172 -14.14 4.19 15.76
CA GLN A 172 -15.33 3.33 15.69
C GLN A 172 -15.76 3.02 14.26
N GLN A 173 -15.35 3.85 13.29
CA GLN A 173 -15.68 3.72 11.87
C GLN A 173 -14.47 3.23 11.05
N ALA A 174 -13.32 3.04 11.69
CA ALA A 174 -12.15 2.44 11.08
C ALA A 174 -12.37 0.92 10.95
N GLY A 175 -12.31 0.38 9.73
CA GLY A 175 -12.36 -1.07 9.48
C GLY A 175 -13.67 -1.64 8.89
N VAL A 176 -14.65 -0.80 8.54
CA VAL A 176 -15.87 -1.25 7.84
C VAL A 176 -15.61 -1.42 6.34
N SER A 177 -15.37 -2.66 5.90
CA SER A 177 -15.46 -3.19 4.53
C SER A 177 -14.64 -2.51 3.41
N GLU A 178 -13.97 -1.40 3.66
CA GLU A 178 -13.20 -0.65 2.68
C GLU A 178 -11.84 -0.17 3.19
N SER A 179 -10.91 0.05 2.25
CA SER A 179 -9.59 0.60 2.57
C SER A 179 -9.73 1.99 3.22
N PRO A 180 -9.13 2.21 4.41
CA PRO A 180 -9.17 3.50 5.10
C PRO A 180 -8.64 4.66 4.23
N PHE A 181 -7.65 4.40 3.38
CA PHE A 181 -7.10 5.38 2.45
C PHE A 181 -8.12 5.82 1.39
N VAL A 182 -8.88 4.85 0.86
CA VAL A 182 -9.94 5.11 -0.12
C VAL A 182 -11.08 5.89 0.54
N ARG A 183 -11.42 5.53 1.78
CA ARG A 183 -12.44 6.21 2.57
C ARG A 183 -12.14 7.70 2.75
N VAL A 184 -10.97 8.04 3.33
CA VAL A 184 -10.54 9.44 3.51
C VAL A 184 -10.66 10.22 2.20
N MET A 185 -10.19 9.62 1.12
CA MET A 185 -10.12 10.29 -0.16
C MET A 185 -11.51 10.51 -0.81
N SER A 186 -12.46 9.62 -0.53
CA SER A 186 -13.86 9.78 -0.92
C SER A 186 -14.58 10.89 -0.13
N GLU A 187 -14.23 11.07 1.15
CA GLU A 187 -14.73 12.12 2.03
C GLU A 187 -14.18 13.50 1.65
N ILE A 188 -12.93 13.55 1.17
CA ILE A 188 -12.27 14.75 0.61
C ILE A 188 -12.82 15.14 -0.79
N GLY A 189 -13.71 14.32 -1.37
CA GLY A 189 -14.34 14.65 -2.66
C GLY A 189 -13.48 14.32 -3.88
N ILE A 190 -12.48 13.44 -3.73
CA ILE A 190 -11.76 12.82 -4.85
C ILE A 190 -12.21 11.37 -4.98
N PRO A 191 -13.47 11.09 -5.39
CA PRO A 191 -13.85 9.74 -5.75
C PRO A 191 -12.93 9.27 -6.88
N TYR A 192 -12.50 8.01 -6.80
CA TYR A 192 -11.55 7.42 -7.75
C TYR A 192 -10.13 8.01 -7.72
N ALA A 193 -9.67 8.56 -6.59
CA ALA A 193 -8.32 9.10 -6.48
C ALA A 193 -7.21 8.11 -6.86
N ALA A 194 -7.38 6.81 -6.59
CA ALA A 194 -6.46 5.78 -7.09
C ALA A 194 -6.33 5.84 -8.63
N SER A 195 -7.44 6.03 -9.34
CA SER A 195 -7.48 6.22 -10.80
C SER A 195 -6.85 7.54 -11.24
N ARG A 196 -7.08 8.63 -10.49
CA ARG A 196 -6.50 9.94 -10.83
C ARG A 196 -5.01 10.02 -10.53
N MET A 197 -4.54 9.37 -9.48
CA MET A 197 -3.11 9.19 -9.19
C MET A 197 -2.45 8.39 -10.30
N LEU A 198 -3.02 7.23 -10.65
CA LEU A 198 -2.50 6.40 -11.73
C LEU A 198 -2.43 7.14 -13.07
N TRP A 199 -3.40 8.02 -13.34
CA TRP A 199 -3.39 8.92 -14.49
C TRP A 199 -2.27 9.98 -14.43
N ALA A 200 -2.14 10.69 -13.31
CA ALA A 200 -1.11 11.73 -13.14
C ALA A 200 0.29 11.16 -13.34
N MET A 201 0.54 9.97 -12.79
CA MET A 201 1.82 9.28 -12.86
C MET A 201 2.15 8.74 -14.26
N SER A 202 1.13 8.52 -15.09
CA SER A 202 1.32 8.22 -16.51
C SER A 202 1.77 9.45 -17.31
N GLY A 203 1.46 10.67 -16.85
CA GLY A 203 1.93 11.91 -17.47
C GLY A 203 3.43 12.14 -17.24
N ASP A 204 3.93 11.72 -16.08
CA ASP A 204 5.35 11.83 -15.69
C ASP A 204 6.20 10.65 -16.21
N GLY A 205 5.63 9.77 -17.05
CA GLY A 205 6.33 8.59 -17.59
C GLY A 205 6.58 7.47 -16.58
N MET A 206 6.04 7.57 -15.36
CA MET A 206 6.25 6.60 -14.28
C MET A 206 5.24 5.43 -14.31
N ALA A 207 4.18 5.53 -15.10
CA ALA A 207 3.20 4.47 -15.33
C ALA A 207 2.98 4.25 -16.83
N MET A 208 2.39 3.11 -17.21
CA MET A 208 2.14 2.78 -18.63
C MET A 208 1.38 3.90 -19.36
N SER A 209 1.94 4.36 -20.47
CA SER A 209 1.53 5.56 -21.24
C SER A 209 0.07 5.59 -21.70
N TRP A 210 -0.59 4.44 -21.80
CA TRP A 210 -2.00 4.36 -22.19
C TRP A 210 -2.96 4.82 -21.08
N LEU A 211 -2.52 4.90 -19.82
CA LEU A 211 -3.34 5.35 -18.68
C LEU A 211 -3.58 6.86 -18.67
N HIS A 212 -2.79 7.64 -19.42
CA HIS A 212 -2.86 9.11 -19.51
C HIS A 212 -4.13 9.68 -20.20
N ARG A 213 -4.98 8.86 -20.82
CA ARG A 213 -6.14 9.40 -21.56
C ARG A 213 -7.30 9.78 -20.64
N VAL A 214 -7.76 11.04 -20.76
CA VAL A 214 -8.97 11.58 -20.11
C VAL A 214 -10.09 11.81 -21.13
N ASN A 215 -11.35 11.70 -20.69
CA ASN A 215 -12.53 12.04 -21.50
C ASN A 215 -12.78 13.57 -21.46
N ARG A 216 -13.69 14.09 -22.32
CA ARG A 216 -14.11 15.51 -22.41
C ARG A 216 -14.59 16.14 -21.09
N ARG A 217 -14.89 15.33 -20.07
CA ARG A 217 -15.26 15.76 -18.71
C ARG A 217 -14.08 15.75 -17.71
N GLY A 218 -12.83 15.56 -18.17
CA GLY A 218 -11.62 15.52 -17.34
C GLY A 218 -11.43 14.23 -16.52
N ALA A 219 -12.28 13.21 -16.71
CA ALA A 219 -12.17 11.95 -15.98
C ALA A 219 -11.18 10.98 -16.67
N PRO A 220 -10.24 10.36 -15.91
CA PRO A 220 -9.24 9.45 -16.48
C PRO A 220 -9.85 8.08 -16.76
N LEU A 221 -10.49 7.95 -17.93
CA LEU A 221 -11.33 6.80 -18.28
C LEU A 221 -10.54 5.49 -18.24
N ASN A 222 -9.28 5.48 -18.68
CA ASN A 222 -8.49 4.24 -18.74
C ASN A 222 -8.09 3.76 -17.34
N ALA A 223 -7.73 4.68 -16.45
CA ALA A 223 -7.46 4.37 -15.06
C ALA A 223 -8.76 4.02 -14.29
N LEU A 224 -9.88 4.62 -14.67
CA LEU A 224 -11.21 4.25 -14.17
C LEU A 224 -11.64 2.86 -14.66
N MET A 225 -11.38 2.49 -15.90
CA MET A 225 -11.68 1.17 -16.47
C MET A 225 -10.88 0.07 -15.78
N LEU A 226 -9.65 0.37 -15.37
CA LEU A 226 -8.88 -0.51 -14.50
C LEU A 226 -9.57 -0.75 -13.14
N ASN A 227 -10.27 0.26 -12.60
CA ASN A 227 -10.93 0.19 -11.30
C ASN A 227 -12.45 -0.10 -11.37
N LEU A 228 -13.07 -0.06 -12.55
CA LEU A 228 -14.51 -0.21 -12.76
C LEU A 228 -15.07 -1.58 -12.32
N PRO A 229 -14.33 -2.70 -12.46
CA PRO A 229 -14.73 -3.96 -11.84
C PRO A 229 -14.89 -3.86 -10.32
N MET A 230 -14.11 -3.00 -9.64
CA MET A 230 -14.21 -2.80 -8.19
C MET A 230 -15.46 -2.01 -7.76
N ALA A 231 -15.93 -1.08 -8.60
CA ALA A 231 -17.08 -0.23 -8.28
C ALA A 231 -18.41 -1.01 -8.39
N LYS A 232 -18.50 -1.96 -9.34
CA LYS A 232 -19.72 -2.74 -9.60
C LYS A 232 -19.97 -3.86 -8.57
N VAL A 233 -18.96 -4.26 -7.82
CA VAL A 233 -19.07 -5.27 -6.76
C VAL A 233 -19.68 -4.70 -5.47
N ARG A 234 -19.67 -3.36 -5.28
CA ARG A 234 -20.24 -2.70 -4.08
C ARG A 234 -21.76 -2.49 -4.12
N GLU A 235 -22.44 -2.85 -5.19
CA GLU A 235 -23.91 -2.79 -5.28
C GLU A 235 -24.60 -4.12 -4.90
N PHE A 236 -23.89 -5.05 -4.26
CA PHE A 236 -24.45 -6.28 -3.67
C PHE A 236 -24.00 -6.46 -2.22
#